data_AF-A0A7C7L2B0-F1
#
_entry.id   AF-A0A7C7L2B0-F1
#
_cell.length_a   1.000
_cell.length_b   1.000
_cell.length_c   1.000
_cell.angle_alpha   90.00
_cell.angle_beta   90.00
_cell.angle_gamma   90.00
#
_symmetry.space_group_name_H-M   'P 1'
#
loop_
_entity.id
_entity.type
_entity.pdbx_description
1 polymer ?
#
loop_
_entity_poly.entity_id
_entity_poly.type
_entity_poly.pdbx_seq_one_letter_code
_entity_poly.pdbx_strand_id
1 'polypeptide(L)'
;MGLQGSMTRLCITWLVCIAVSVSTHSAFAGKQRKSHYWELGAGAYAPYIYSALEVIPALDLARWDWLVVEVHDERTVEAINKLLRINPRQRYLIRLWPINHLGHSGVFANTATFLCYLYKPGVREEVHRRLRTALRAIKTRMSRPQNVIGFTFLEELPGWWGAGGEISRQRDPNAIPEELKRHRKEIESDLGKPLRWDDEMRLWIGRKYVQTLAEAHRIIKSEFPDKLV
;
A
#
# COMPACT_ATOMS: atom_id res chain seq x y z
N MET A 1 73.26 8.02 -27.06
CA MET A 1 72.21 8.77 -27.78
C MET A 1 70.88 8.06 -27.59
N GLY A 2 69.87 8.76 -27.05
CA GLY A 2 68.48 8.54 -27.43
C GLY A 2 67.57 7.65 -26.58
N LEU A 3 67.38 7.90 -25.28
CA LEU A 3 66.19 7.44 -24.55
C LEU A 3 65.83 8.44 -23.43
N GLN A 4 65.38 9.65 -23.81
CA GLN A 4 64.91 10.65 -22.83
C GLN A 4 63.59 11.34 -23.25
N GLY A 5 62.85 10.72 -24.19
CA GLY A 5 61.59 11.29 -24.73
C GLY A 5 60.31 10.53 -24.37
N SER A 6 60.38 9.41 -23.63
CA SER A 6 59.24 8.48 -23.51
C SER A 6 58.42 8.60 -22.22
N MET A 7 58.90 9.26 -21.16
CA MET A 7 58.15 9.34 -19.90
C MET A 7 57.24 10.57 -19.80
N THR A 8 57.56 11.67 -20.50
CA THR A 8 56.78 12.91 -20.40
C THR A 8 55.43 12.84 -21.12
N ARG A 9 55.29 11.96 -22.13
CA ARG A 9 54.03 11.77 -22.87
C ARG A 9 53.02 10.89 -22.11
N LEU A 10 53.47 9.97 -21.24
CA LEU A 10 52.57 9.08 -20.50
C LEU A 10 51.84 9.80 -19.35
N CYS A 11 52.49 10.78 -18.70
CA CYS A 11 51.87 11.52 -17.59
C CYS A 11 50.77 12.49 -18.04
N ILE A 12 50.88 13.05 -19.26
CA ILE A 12 49.88 13.99 -19.79
C ILE A 12 48.60 13.25 -20.22
N THR A 13 48.71 12.03 -20.74
CA THR A 13 47.54 11.23 -21.13
C THR A 13 46.71 10.79 -19.92
N TRP A 14 47.34 10.47 -18.79
CA TRP A 14 46.62 10.10 -17.56
C TRP A 14 45.90 11.28 -16.89
N LEU A 15 46.46 12.49 -16.93
CA LEU A 15 45.82 13.69 -16.39
C LEU A 15 44.57 14.12 -17.18
N VAL A 16 44.54 13.91 -18.50
CA VAL A 16 43.38 14.23 -19.34
C VAL A 16 42.23 13.23 -19.12
N CYS A 17 42.51 11.94 -18.90
CA CYS A 17 41.46 10.96 -18.58
C CYS A 17 40.80 11.22 -17.22
N ILE A 18 41.54 11.73 -16.23
CA ILE A 18 40.99 12.11 -14.91
C ILE A 18 40.15 13.40 -15.01
N ALA A 19 40.57 14.38 -15.82
CA ALA A 19 39.79 15.62 -16.00
C ALA A 19 38.43 15.40 -16.71
N VAL A 20 38.36 14.46 -17.68
CA VAL A 20 37.12 14.13 -18.40
C VAL A 20 36.19 13.24 -17.56
N SER A 21 36.71 12.42 -16.65
CA SER A 21 35.89 11.58 -15.76
C SER A 21 35.31 12.33 -14.54
N VAL A 22 35.92 13.45 -14.16
CA VAL A 22 35.37 14.35 -13.12
C VAL A 22 34.30 15.29 -13.69
N SER A 23 34.35 15.63 -14.98
CA SER A 23 33.36 16.52 -15.60
C SER A 23 32.09 15.81 -16.11
N THR A 24 32.08 14.48 -16.23
CA THR A 24 30.86 13.71 -16.54
C THR A 24 30.01 13.38 -15.30
N HIS A 25 30.57 13.42 -14.09
CA HIS A 25 29.78 13.30 -12.86
C HIS A 25 28.90 14.54 -12.57
N SER A 26 29.28 15.71 -13.09
CA SER A 26 28.50 16.94 -12.95
C SER A 26 27.32 17.03 -13.91
N ALA A 27 27.32 16.27 -15.01
CA ALA A 27 26.24 16.23 -15.99
C ALA A 27 25.18 15.13 -15.70
N PHE A 28 25.48 14.19 -14.80
CA PHE A 28 24.56 13.17 -14.30
C PHE A 28 24.00 13.47 -12.90
N ALA A 29 24.18 14.69 -12.40
CA ALA A 29 23.37 15.23 -11.31
C ALA A 29 21.94 15.55 -11.79
N GLY A 30 21.31 14.62 -12.52
CA GLY A 30 19.87 14.61 -12.70
C GLY A 30 19.27 14.55 -11.31
N LYS A 31 18.58 15.64 -10.92
CA LYS A 31 17.81 15.81 -9.68
C LYS A 31 17.96 14.63 -8.73
N GLN A 32 18.91 14.69 -7.78
CA GLN A 32 18.84 13.81 -6.62
C GLN A 32 17.42 13.95 -6.08
N ARG A 33 16.58 12.95 -6.32
CA ARG A 33 15.28 12.83 -5.66
C ARG A 33 15.66 12.79 -4.20
N LYS A 34 15.34 13.85 -3.45
CA LYS A 34 15.47 13.87 -1.99
C LYS A 34 14.93 12.53 -1.49
N SER A 35 15.78 11.75 -0.86
CA SER A 35 15.40 10.44 -0.35
C SER A 35 14.43 10.67 0.82
N HIS A 36 13.13 10.69 0.54
CA HIS A 36 12.06 10.99 1.49
C HIS A 36 11.92 9.95 2.62
N TYR A 37 12.60 8.81 2.52
CA TYR A 37 12.44 7.68 3.44
C TYR A 37 12.83 7.99 4.90
N TRP A 38 13.74 8.93 5.14
CA TRP A 38 14.19 9.31 6.48
C TRP A 38 13.40 10.47 7.10
N GLU A 39 12.57 11.18 6.33
CA GLU A 39 11.84 12.37 6.79
C GLU A 39 10.60 12.02 7.65
N LEU A 40 10.15 10.76 7.61
CA LEU A 40 8.99 10.31 8.39
C LEU A 40 9.36 9.93 9.83
N GLY A 41 10.62 9.64 10.13
CA GLY A 41 11.03 9.16 11.45
C GLY A 41 10.48 7.77 11.78
N ALA A 42 10.42 7.44 13.06
CA ALA A 42 10.03 6.12 13.55
C ALA A 42 8.51 5.99 13.70
N GLY A 43 7.94 4.96 13.08
CA GLY A 43 6.52 4.65 13.15
C GLY A 43 6.22 3.44 14.01
N ALA A 44 5.01 3.39 14.58
CA ALA A 44 4.49 2.19 15.21
C ALA A 44 3.18 1.73 14.59
N TYR A 45 3.01 0.41 14.64
CA TYR A 45 1.84 -0.29 14.14
C TYR A 45 0.80 -0.45 15.25
N ALA A 46 -0.31 0.30 15.17
CA ALA A 46 -1.35 0.33 16.19
C ALA A 46 -2.76 0.31 15.55
N PRO A 47 -3.10 -0.73 14.76
CA PRO A 47 -4.37 -0.79 14.02
C PRO A 47 -5.57 -0.70 14.97
N TYR A 48 -5.49 -1.31 16.16
CA TYR A 48 -6.49 -1.26 17.22
C TYR A 48 -6.09 -0.29 18.33
N ILE A 49 -5.84 0.97 17.96
CA ILE A 49 -5.30 1.99 18.86
C ILE A 49 -6.09 2.16 20.18
N TYR A 50 -7.41 2.00 20.14
CA TYR A 50 -8.24 2.12 21.35
C TYR A 50 -7.97 0.96 22.34
N SER A 51 -7.82 -0.27 21.86
CA SER A 51 -7.42 -1.42 22.69
C SER A 51 -5.96 -1.32 23.13
N ALA A 52 -5.07 -0.80 22.28
CA ALA A 52 -3.68 -0.55 22.68
C ALA A 52 -3.61 0.40 23.88
N LEU A 53 -4.49 1.41 23.94
CA LEU A 53 -4.56 2.36 25.06
C LEU A 53 -5.11 1.77 26.36
N GLU A 54 -5.65 0.55 26.37
CA GLU A 54 -6.06 -0.16 27.58
C GLU A 54 -4.86 -0.76 28.32
N VAL A 55 -3.76 -1.03 27.60
CA VAL A 55 -2.58 -1.74 28.12
C VAL A 55 -1.28 -0.96 27.98
N ILE A 56 -1.22 0.02 27.06
CA ILE A 56 -0.06 0.88 26.82
C ILE A 56 -0.43 2.32 27.22
N PRO A 57 0.39 3.00 28.04
CA PRO A 57 0.19 4.39 28.36
C PRO A 57 0.07 5.27 27.10
N ALA A 58 -0.86 6.22 27.10
CA ALA A 58 -1.08 7.09 25.93
C ALA A 58 0.19 7.88 25.52
N LEU A 59 1.02 8.24 26.49
CA LEU A 59 2.31 8.90 26.26
C LEU A 59 3.27 8.02 25.43
N ASP A 60 3.24 6.71 25.67
CA ASP A 60 4.11 5.74 25.01
C ASP A 60 3.72 5.47 23.55
N LEU A 61 2.47 5.73 23.18
CA LEU A 61 2.03 5.74 21.79
C LEU A 61 2.26 7.12 21.14
N ALA A 62 2.10 8.21 21.89
CA ALA A 62 2.25 9.58 21.38
C ALA A 62 3.71 10.01 21.08
N ARG A 63 4.71 9.21 21.50
CA ARG A 63 6.13 9.45 21.24
C ARG A 63 6.60 9.06 19.84
N TRP A 64 5.84 8.25 19.12
CA TRP A 64 6.18 7.84 17.76
C TRP A 64 5.96 8.99 16.78
N ASP A 65 6.82 9.12 15.77
CA ASP A 65 6.72 10.19 14.77
C ASP A 65 5.44 10.06 13.92
N TRP A 66 4.95 8.82 13.77
CA TRP A 66 3.69 8.48 13.12
C TRP A 66 3.14 7.13 13.60
N LEU A 67 1.83 6.93 13.42
CA LEU A 67 1.15 5.68 13.77
C LEU A 67 0.35 5.14 12.59
N VAL A 68 0.40 3.83 12.35
CA VAL A 68 -0.59 3.13 11.52
C VAL A 68 -1.80 2.81 12.37
N VAL A 69 -2.98 3.27 11.96
CA VAL A 69 -4.23 3.06 12.70
C VAL A 69 -5.33 2.62 11.74
N GLU A 70 -6.25 1.80 12.21
CA GLU A 70 -7.43 1.40 11.45
C GLU A 70 -8.69 2.05 12.02
N VAL A 71 -9.45 2.71 11.15
CA VAL A 71 -10.69 3.38 11.55
C VAL A 71 -11.88 2.46 11.30
N HIS A 72 -12.31 1.77 12.36
CA HIS A 72 -13.50 0.92 12.35
C HIS A 72 -14.77 1.66 12.78
N ASP A 73 -14.63 2.48 13.82
CA ASP A 73 -15.74 3.07 14.56
C ASP A 73 -15.30 4.37 15.26
N GLU A 74 -16.22 4.94 16.04
CA GLU A 74 -16.01 6.20 16.75
C GLU A 74 -14.91 6.13 17.81
N ARG A 75 -14.72 4.96 18.45
CA ARG A 75 -13.73 4.76 19.52
C ARG A 75 -12.31 4.97 18.99
N THR A 76 -12.07 4.58 17.74
CA THR A 76 -10.77 4.82 17.10
C THR A 76 -10.50 6.32 16.95
N VAL A 77 -11.49 7.10 16.50
CA VAL A 77 -11.32 8.55 16.33
C VAL A 77 -11.16 9.25 17.68
N GLU A 78 -11.87 8.79 18.72
CA GLU A 78 -11.69 9.27 20.09
C GLU A 78 -10.28 8.99 20.63
N ALA A 79 -9.76 7.79 20.41
CA ALA A 79 -8.39 7.41 20.75
C ALA A 79 -7.35 8.29 20.02
N ILE A 80 -7.53 8.52 18.72
CA ILE A 80 -6.71 9.45 17.93
C ILE A 80 -6.75 10.86 18.54
N ASN A 81 -7.94 11.36 18.87
CA ASN A 81 -8.11 12.67 19.48
C ASN A 81 -7.48 12.76 20.87
N LYS A 82 -7.48 11.67 21.64
CA LYS A 82 -6.76 11.58 22.93
C LYS A 82 -5.26 11.73 22.74
N LEU A 83 -4.68 11.04 21.75
CA LEU A 83 -3.25 11.19 21.44
C LEU A 83 -2.91 12.58 20.90
N LEU A 84 -3.77 13.19 20.08
CA LEU A 84 -3.58 14.54 19.56
C LEU A 84 -3.60 15.63 20.65
N ARG A 85 -4.23 15.37 21.80
CA ARG A 85 -4.15 16.27 22.97
C ARG A 85 -2.78 16.21 23.65
N ILE A 86 -2.12 15.05 23.62
CA ILE A 86 -0.79 14.84 24.20
C ILE A 86 0.28 15.34 23.23
N ASN A 87 0.19 14.93 21.97
CA ASN A 87 1.08 15.33 20.89
C ASN A 87 0.26 15.91 19.72
N PRO A 88 0.08 17.26 19.66
CA PRO A 88 -0.66 17.91 18.58
C PRO A 88 -0.05 17.74 17.18
N ARG A 89 1.21 17.29 17.10
CA ARG A 89 1.95 17.02 15.86
C ARG A 89 1.94 15.54 15.47
N GLN A 90 1.29 14.67 16.25
CA GLN A 90 1.20 13.24 15.95
C GLN A 90 0.62 13.03 14.55
N ARG A 91 1.32 12.25 13.72
CA ARG A 91 0.91 11.93 12.35
C ARG A 91 0.33 10.53 12.25
N TYR A 92 -0.52 10.30 11.24
CA TYR A 92 -1.22 9.02 11.06
C TYR A 92 -1.18 8.54 9.61
N LEU A 93 -0.89 7.24 9.43
CA LEU A 93 -1.20 6.49 8.23
C LEU A 93 -2.47 5.68 8.51
N ILE A 94 -3.53 5.92 7.74
CA ILE A 94 -4.82 5.28 7.98
C ILE A 94 -4.93 4.00 7.15
N ARG A 95 -4.98 2.85 7.82
CA ARG A 95 -5.32 1.57 7.19
C ARG A 95 -6.84 1.47 7.02
N LEU A 96 -7.30 1.19 5.82
CA LEU A 96 -8.72 0.96 5.52
C LEU A 96 -8.96 -0.53 5.28
N TRP A 97 -9.82 -1.17 6.08
CA TRP A 97 -10.12 -2.61 5.97
C TRP A 97 -11.62 -2.92 5.77
N PRO A 98 -12.18 -2.58 4.61
CA PRO A 98 -13.63 -2.69 4.41
C PRO A 98 -14.13 -4.13 4.15
N ILE A 99 -13.27 -5.16 4.20
CA ILE A 99 -13.53 -6.46 3.56
C ILE A 99 -14.01 -7.58 4.50
N ASN A 100 -13.93 -7.38 5.82
CA ASN A 100 -14.28 -8.41 6.80
C ASN A 100 -15.77 -8.81 6.69
N HIS A 101 -16.04 -10.11 6.80
CA HIS A 101 -17.39 -10.69 6.73
C HIS A 101 -18.15 -10.50 5.41
N LEU A 102 -17.46 -10.13 4.32
CA LEU A 102 -18.06 -9.94 3.00
C LEU A 102 -17.77 -11.09 2.03
N GLY A 103 -16.77 -11.91 2.32
CA GLY A 103 -16.31 -13.02 1.49
C GLY A 103 -17.10 -14.30 1.68
N HIS A 104 -16.46 -15.42 1.35
CA HIS A 104 -17.01 -16.76 1.51
C HIS A 104 -16.74 -17.32 2.91
N SER A 105 -17.60 -18.21 3.38
CA SER A 105 -17.39 -18.91 4.65
C SER A 105 -16.14 -19.80 4.58
N GLY A 106 -15.45 -19.96 5.71
CA GLY A 106 -14.26 -20.81 5.83
C GLY A 106 -12.96 -20.16 5.35
N VAL A 107 -13.00 -18.89 4.94
CA VAL A 107 -11.81 -18.03 4.76
C VAL A 107 -11.59 -17.22 6.05
N PHE A 108 -10.36 -16.85 6.39
CA PHE A 108 -10.06 -16.04 7.58
C PHE A 108 -11.01 -14.83 7.69
N ALA A 109 -11.73 -14.73 8.81
CA ALA A 109 -12.76 -13.71 9.08
C ALA A 109 -13.81 -13.52 7.96
N ASN A 110 -13.99 -14.51 7.07
CA ASN A 110 -14.78 -14.43 5.85
C ASN A 110 -14.47 -13.14 5.05
N THR A 111 -13.17 -12.82 4.88
CA THR A 111 -12.72 -11.61 4.15
C THR A 111 -13.04 -11.71 2.66
N ALA A 112 -13.59 -10.65 2.08
CA ALA A 112 -13.80 -10.58 0.63
C ALA A 112 -12.47 -10.40 -0.14
N THR A 113 -12.33 -11.12 -1.25
CA THR A 113 -11.29 -10.90 -2.26
C THR A 113 -11.75 -9.90 -3.32
N PHE A 114 -10.87 -9.51 -4.24
CA PHE A 114 -11.28 -8.71 -5.40
C PHE A 114 -12.31 -9.44 -6.29
N LEU A 115 -12.37 -10.78 -6.28
CA LEU A 115 -13.38 -11.54 -7.04
C LEU A 115 -14.75 -11.47 -6.37
N CYS A 116 -14.82 -11.59 -5.03
CA CYS A 116 -16.04 -11.28 -4.29
C CYS A 116 -16.53 -9.87 -4.61
N TYR A 117 -15.62 -8.90 -4.66
CA TYR A 117 -15.94 -7.52 -5.02
C TYR A 117 -16.49 -7.37 -6.45
N LEU A 118 -15.97 -8.13 -7.41
CA LEU A 118 -16.45 -8.06 -8.79
C LEU A 118 -17.77 -8.79 -9.02
N TYR A 119 -17.97 -9.92 -8.35
CA TYR A 119 -18.99 -10.90 -8.75
C TYR A 119 -20.01 -11.26 -7.67
N LYS A 120 -19.70 -11.09 -6.38
CA LYS A 120 -20.67 -11.39 -5.33
C LYS A 120 -21.61 -10.19 -5.13
N PRO A 121 -22.94 -10.37 -5.26
CA PRO A 121 -23.89 -9.27 -5.15
C PRO A 121 -23.74 -8.50 -3.84
N GLY A 122 -23.77 -7.16 -3.92
CA GLY A 122 -23.73 -6.26 -2.76
C GLY A 122 -22.35 -6.03 -2.14
N VAL A 123 -21.31 -6.81 -2.48
CA VAL A 123 -19.99 -6.67 -1.86
C VAL A 123 -19.32 -5.37 -2.28
N ARG A 124 -19.41 -4.98 -3.55
CA ARG A 124 -18.81 -3.73 -4.05
C ARG A 124 -19.41 -2.51 -3.38
N GLU A 125 -20.73 -2.46 -3.32
CA GLU A 125 -21.50 -1.38 -2.71
C GLU A 125 -21.17 -1.26 -1.22
N GLU A 126 -21.08 -2.38 -0.53
CA GLU A 126 -20.76 -2.42 0.91
C GLU A 126 -19.30 -2.02 1.18
N VAL A 127 -18.35 -2.45 0.35
CA VAL A 127 -16.94 -1.99 0.42
C VAL A 127 -16.87 -0.47 0.24
N HIS A 128 -17.56 0.06 -0.78
CA HIS A 128 -17.62 1.52 -1.03
C HIS A 128 -18.23 2.27 0.13
N ARG A 129 -19.33 1.76 0.68
CA ARG A 129 -20.02 2.35 1.83
C ARG A 129 -19.09 2.41 3.04
N ARG A 130 -18.42 1.30 3.38
CA ARG A 130 -17.48 1.22 4.51
C ARG A 130 -16.29 2.15 4.35
N LEU A 131 -15.71 2.22 3.14
CA LEU A 131 -14.65 3.19 2.83
C LEU A 131 -15.12 4.62 3.09
N ARG A 132 -16.26 5.02 2.52
CA ARG A 132 -16.81 6.37 2.71
C ARG A 132 -17.15 6.67 4.17
N THR A 133 -17.68 5.70 4.91
CA THR A 133 -17.96 5.85 6.34
C THR A 133 -16.69 6.14 7.14
N ALA A 134 -15.62 5.35 6.93
CA ALA A 134 -14.34 5.56 7.62
C ALA A 134 -13.71 6.92 7.25
N LEU A 135 -13.67 7.24 5.95
CA LEU A 135 -13.14 8.52 5.44
C LEU A 135 -13.91 9.72 6.01
N ARG A 136 -15.25 9.63 6.07
CA ARG A 136 -16.09 10.67 6.66
C ARG A 136 -15.83 10.84 8.14
N ALA A 137 -15.71 9.74 8.90
CA ALA A 137 -15.42 9.80 10.33
C ALA A 137 -14.11 10.56 10.60
N ILE A 138 -13.07 10.30 9.81
CA ILE A 138 -11.80 11.03 9.89
C ILE A 138 -12.00 12.51 9.58
N LYS A 139 -12.65 12.82 8.46
CA LYS A 139 -12.86 14.18 7.97
C LYS A 139 -13.66 15.05 8.93
N THR A 140 -14.68 14.50 9.59
CA THR A 140 -15.63 15.29 10.39
C THR A 140 -15.44 15.18 11.89
N ARG A 141 -14.70 14.19 12.40
CA ARG A 141 -14.59 13.93 13.85
C ARG A 141 -13.16 13.91 14.37
N MET A 142 -12.15 13.73 13.51
CA MET A 142 -10.78 13.94 13.93
C MET A 142 -10.54 15.43 14.16
N SER A 143 -9.95 15.79 15.29
CA SER A 143 -9.69 17.18 15.67
C SER A 143 -8.62 17.86 14.80
N ARG A 144 -7.73 17.07 14.17
CA ARG A 144 -6.69 17.53 13.26
C ARG A 144 -6.56 16.61 12.03
N PRO A 145 -7.56 16.58 11.11
CA PRO A 145 -7.52 15.70 9.95
C PRO A 145 -6.32 15.97 9.02
N GLN A 146 -5.75 17.18 9.07
CA GLN A 146 -4.51 17.53 8.35
C GLN A 146 -3.29 16.69 8.78
N ASN A 147 -3.31 16.10 9.99
CA ASN A 147 -2.23 15.25 10.48
C ASN A 147 -2.23 13.83 9.87
N VAL A 148 -3.23 13.49 9.05
CA VAL A 148 -3.19 12.29 8.23
C VAL A 148 -2.17 12.48 7.10
N ILE A 149 -1.18 11.58 7.03
CA ILE A 149 -0.15 11.54 5.99
C ILE A 149 -0.71 10.89 4.72
N GLY A 150 -1.48 9.83 4.90
CA GLY A 150 -2.01 9.03 3.80
C GLY A 150 -2.94 7.94 4.27
N PHE A 151 -3.36 7.14 3.29
CA PHE A 151 -4.25 6.00 3.47
C PHE A 151 -3.64 4.79 2.78
N THR A 152 -3.90 3.61 3.31
CA THR A 152 -3.70 2.36 2.58
C THR A 152 -5.06 1.68 2.41
N PHE A 153 -5.35 1.23 1.19
CA PHE A 153 -6.43 0.27 0.99
C PHE A 153 -5.89 -1.12 1.32
N LEU A 154 -6.23 -1.61 2.52
CA LEU A 154 -5.65 -2.83 3.11
C LEU A 154 -4.13 -2.71 3.32
N GLU A 155 -3.50 -3.76 3.82
CA GLU A 155 -2.04 -3.92 3.84
C GLU A 155 -1.66 -5.28 3.23
N GLU A 156 -0.36 -5.62 3.19
CA GLU A 156 0.12 -6.94 2.73
C GLU A 156 -0.51 -7.40 1.40
N LEU A 157 -0.60 -6.45 0.46
CA LEU A 157 -1.10 -6.67 -0.88
C LEU A 157 -0.07 -7.47 -1.72
N PRO A 158 -0.50 -8.41 -2.58
CA PRO A 158 -1.88 -8.74 -2.94
C PRO A 158 -2.57 -9.76 -2.01
N GLY A 159 -1.95 -10.13 -0.88
CA GLY A 159 -2.40 -11.18 0.03
C GLY A 159 -3.85 -11.02 0.49
N TRP A 160 -4.21 -9.86 1.05
CA TRP A 160 -5.56 -9.60 1.57
C TRP A 160 -6.59 -9.20 0.52
N TRP A 161 -6.18 -8.93 -0.71
CA TRP A 161 -7.07 -8.46 -1.77
C TRP A 161 -6.93 -9.26 -3.06
N GLY A 162 -6.90 -10.59 -2.95
CA GLY A 162 -6.88 -11.47 -4.11
C GLY A 162 -6.61 -12.91 -3.76
N ALA A 163 -6.17 -13.67 -4.75
CA ALA A 163 -5.81 -15.07 -4.59
C ALA A 163 -4.33 -15.25 -4.18
N GLY A 164 -3.59 -14.18 -3.89
CA GLY A 164 -2.14 -14.26 -3.62
C GLY A 164 -1.76 -15.16 -2.44
N GLY A 165 -2.54 -15.10 -1.34
CA GLY A 165 -2.34 -15.99 -0.19
C GLY A 165 -2.67 -17.46 -0.47
N GLU A 166 -3.55 -17.73 -1.43
CA GLU A 166 -3.87 -19.09 -1.86
C GLU A 166 -2.80 -19.62 -2.82
N ILE A 167 -2.50 -18.85 -3.88
CA ILE A 167 -1.50 -19.17 -4.90
C ILE A 167 -0.13 -19.44 -4.26
N SER A 168 0.29 -18.62 -3.29
CA SER A 168 1.59 -18.78 -2.63
C SER A 168 1.70 -20.04 -1.75
N ARG A 169 0.57 -20.58 -1.27
CA ARG A 169 0.53 -21.77 -0.40
C ARG A 169 0.16 -23.04 -1.17
N GLN A 170 -0.08 -22.92 -2.46
CA GLN A 170 -0.56 -24.02 -3.29
C GLN A 170 0.56 -25.04 -3.53
N ARG A 171 0.26 -26.32 -3.31
CA ARG A 171 1.23 -27.40 -3.50
C ARG A 171 1.48 -27.71 -4.98
N ASP A 172 0.42 -27.64 -5.79
CA ASP A 172 0.50 -27.81 -7.23
C ASP A 172 0.43 -26.44 -7.92
N PRO A 173 1.53 -25.94 -8.52
CA PRO A 173 1.55 -24.64 -9.19
C PRO A 173 0.64 -24.59 -10.44
N ASN A 174 0.20 -25.75 -10.95
CA ASN A 174 -0.67 -25.86 -12.12
C ASN A 174 -2.16 -26.01 -11.77
N ALA A 175 -2.50 -26.23 -10.50
CA ALA A 175 -3.89 -26.31 -10.11
C ALA A 175 -4.54 -24.91 -10.15
N ILE A 176 -5.82 -24.88 -10.52
CA ILE A 176 -6.62 -23.65 -10.49
C ILE A 176 -6.90 -23.30 -9.01
N PRO A 177 -6.63 -22.06 -8.54
CA PRO A 177 -7.03 -21.63 -7.20
C PRO A 177 -8.54 -21.76 -6.97
N GLU A 178 -8.94 -22.23 -5.79
CA GLU A 178 -10.33 -22.38 -5.34
C GLU A 178 -11.12 -21.10 -5.48
N GLU A 179 -10.52 -19.94 -5.18
CA GLU A 179 -11.22 -18.67 -5.35
C GLU A 179 -11.63 -18.42 -6.81
N LEU A 180 -10.80 -18.83 -7.79
CA LEU A 180 -11.20 -18.79 -9.21
C LEU A 180 -12.28 -19.81 -9.53
N LYS A 181 -12.25 -20.99 -8.91
CA LYS A 181 -13.28 -22.02 -9.11
C LYS A 181 -14.65 -21.56 -8.60
N ARG A 182 -14.69 -20.87 -7.46
CA ARG A 182 -15.92 -20.33 -6.86
C ARG A 182 -16.64 -19.33 -7.78
N HIS A 183 -15.85 -18.57 -8.54
CA HIS A 183 -16.34 -17.56 -9.49
C HIS A 183 -16.23 -18.01 -10.95
N ARG A 184 -16.17 -19.33 -11.21
CA ARG A 184 -15.90 -19.87 -12.54
C ARG A 184 -16.89 -19.33 -13.59
N LYS A 185 -18.19 -19.34 -13.27
CA LYS A 185 -19.22 -18.96 -14.24
C LYS A 185 -19.05 -17.51 -14.70
N GLU A 186 -18.79 -16.62 -13.74
CA GLU A 186 -18.61 -15.20 -13.99
C GLU A 186 -17.30 -14.92 -14.72
N ILE A 187 -16.22 -15.60 -14.33
CA ILE A 187 -14.92 -15.48 -15.01
C ILE A 187 -14.99 -16.00 -16.46
N GLU A 188 -15.61 -17.15 -16.69
CA GLU A 188 -15.78 -17.71 -18.04
C GLU A 188 -16.65 -16.81 -18.93
N SER A 189 -17.68 -16.18 -18.34
CA SER A 189 -18.49 -15.15 -19.03
C SER A 189 -17.66 -13.92 -19.39
N ASP A 190 -16.81 -13.43 -18.50
CA ASP A 190 -15.92 -12.29 -18.76
C ASP A 190 -14.86 -12.58 -19.83
N LEU A 191 -14.37 -13.83 -19.88
CA LEU A 191 -13.34 -14.27 -20.82
C LEU A 191 -13.90 -14.71 -22.18
N GLY A 192 -15.19 -15.07 -22.25
CA GLY A 192 -15.80 -15.68 -23.43
C GLY A 192 -15.27 -17.09 -23.74
N LYS A 193 -14.63 -17.76 -22.77
CA LYS A 193 -14.03 -19.09 -22.93
C LYS A 193 -13.87 -19.82 -21.59
N PRO A 194 -13.67 -21.15 -21.61
CA PRO A 194 -13.48 -21.94 -20.38
C PRO A 194 -12.27 -21.49 -19.56
N LEU A 195 -12.40 -21.56 -18.23
CA LEU A 195 -11.37 -21.18 -17.27
C LEU A 195 -10.20 -22.16 -17.36
N ARG A 196 -9.00 -21.63 -17.62
CA ARG A 196 -7.73 -22.36 -17.63
C ARG A 196 -6.71 -21.66 -16.74
N TRP A 197 -5.79 -22.42 -16.15
CA TRP A 197 -4.70 -21.86 -15.35
C TRP A 197 -3.42 -21.75 -16.18
N ASP A 198 -3.34 -20.65 -16.93
CA ASP A 198 -2.24 -20.32 -17.82
C ASP A 198 -1.78 -18.86 -17.61
N ASP A 199 -0.81 -18.42 -18.40
CA ASP A 199 -0.25 -17.07 -18.29
C ASP A 199 -1.27 -15.99 -18.65
N GLU A 200 -2.22 -16.29 -19.54
CA GLU A 200 -3.29 -15.37 -19.87
C GLU A 200 -4.21 -15.13 -18.66
N MET A 201 -4.58 -16.19 -17.95
CA MET A 201 -5.34 -16.10 -16.70
C MET A 201 -4.59 -15.30 -15.63
N ARG A 202 -3.29 -15.53 -15.45
CA ARG A 202 -2.45 -14.78 -14.50
C ARG A 202 -2.43 -13.29 -14.82
N LEU A 203 -2.27 -12.94 -16.10
CA LEU A 203 -2.32 -11.54 -16.57
C LEU A 203 -3.71 -10.93 -16.39
N TRP A 204 -4.78 -11.70 -16.66
CA TRP A 204 -6.15 -11.25 -16.47
C TRP A 204 -6.44 -10.94 -14.99
N ILE A 205 -6.02 -11.81 -14.07
CA ILE A 205 -6.11 -11.58 -12.63
C ILE A 205 -5.38 -10.30 -12.24
N GLY A 206 -4.14 -10.12 -12.72
CA GLY A 206 -3.38 -8.90 -12.46
C GLY A 206 -4.11 -7.63 -12.90
N ARG A 207 -4.74 -7.65 -14.09
CA ARG A 207 -5.54 -6.52 -14.60
C ARG A 207 -6.76 -6.23 -13.74
N LYS A 208 -7.54 -7.26 -13.41
CA LYS A 208 -8.75 -7.13 -12.57
C LYS A 208 -8.38 -6.65 -11.16
N TYR A 209 -7.31 -7.19 -10.58
CA TYR A 209 -6.76 -6.75 -9.31
C TYR A 209 -6.45 -5.25 -9.32
N VAL A 210 -5.63 -4.78 -10.26
CA VAL A 210 -5.27 -3.35 -10.38
C VAL A 210 -6.51 -2.48 -10.62
N GLN A 211 -7.47 -2.94 -11.43
CA GLN A 211 -8.71 -2.22 -11.68
C GLN A 211 -9.51 -1.97 -10.38
N THR A 212 -9.63 -2.98 -9.52
CA THR A 212 -10.35 -2.84 -8.24
C THR A 212 -9.62 -1.94 -7.25
N LEU A 213 -8.28 -2.01 -7.18
CA LEU A 213 -7.47 -1.08 -6.39
C LEU A 213 -7.65 0.36 -6.86
N ALA A 214 -7.61 0.58 -8.17
CA ALA A 214 -7.81 1.90 -8.75
C ALA A 214 -9.19 2.49 -8.40
N GLU A 215 -10.22 1.66 -8.19
CA GLU A 215 -11.51 2.11 -7.69
C GLU A 215 -11.48 2.55 -6.23
N ALA A 216 -10.90 1.73 -5.35
CA ALA A 216 -10.73 2.10 -3.96
C ALA A 216 -9.92 3.39 -3.81
N HIS A 217 -8.83 3.52 -4.57
CA HIS A 217 -7.99 4.71 -4.57
C HIS A 217 -8.73 5.95 -5.06
N ARG A 218 -9.59 5.82 -6.08
CA ARG A 218 -10.46 6.91 -6.54
C ARG A 218 -11.42 7.38 -5.45
N ILE A 219 -12.01 6.48 -4.67
CA ILE A 219 -12.87 6.85 -3.54
C ILE A 219 -12.08 7.63 -2.50
N ILE A 220 -10.90 7.15 -2.11
CA ILE A 220 -10.03 7.82 -1.13
C ILE A 220 -9.65 9.22 -1.62
N LYS A 221 -9.18 9.32 -2.88
CA LYS A 221 -8.78 10.59 -3.50
C LYS A 221 -9.94 11.57 -3.68
N SER A 222 -11.18 11.09 -3.85
CA SER A 222 -12.34 11.98 -3.90
C SER A 222 -12.62 12.68 -2.57
N GLU A 223 -12.25 12.07 -1.45
CA GLU A 223 -12.43 12.65 -0.11
C GLU A 223 -11.19 13.41 0.39
N PHE A 224 -10.00 12.94 -0.02
CA PHE A 224 -8.67 13.42 0.41
C PHE A 224 -7.71 13.55 -0.79
N PRO A 225 -7.87 14.56 -1.64
CA PRO A 225 -7.12 14.68 -2.90
C PRO A 225 -5.60 14.87 -2.70
N ASP A 226 -5.21 15.55 -1.62
CA ASP A 226 -3.84 15.91 -1.27
C ASP A 226 -3.05 14.80 -0.56
N LYS A 227 -3.71 13.73 -0.10
CA LYS A 227 -3.09 12.68 0.74
C LYS A 227 -2.48 11.55 -0.07
N LEU A 228 -1.45 10.89 0.48
CA LEU A 228 -0.89 9.68 -0.14
C LEU A 228 -1.92 8.55 -0.12
N VAL A 229 -1.96 7.77 -1.21
CA VAL A 229 -2.80 6.57 -1.39
C VAL A 229 -2.00 5.54 -2.17
#